data_AF-A0A7C4GKG0-F1
#
_entry.id   AF-A0A7C4GKG0-F1
#
_cell.length_a   1.000
_cell.length_b   1.000
_cell.length_c   1.000
_cell.angle_alpha   90.00
_cell.angle_beta   90.00
_cell.angle_gamma   90.00
#
_symmetry.space_group_name_H-M   'P 1'
#
loop_
_entity.id
_entity.type
_entity.pdbx_description
1 polymer ?
#
loop_
_entity_poly.entity_id
_entity_poly.type
_entity_poly.pdbx_seq_one_letter_code
_entity_poly.pdbx_strand_id
1 'polypeptide(L)'
;MRKMKKGILTIVLSNSILFFLLVPLHEFSHFVIAQFLGCKTQEILLDFLASSAHAKILCSQEKIHFVYLGGLFPAILSFPFLLSGKTGRKIFLLVTGFSFVLSSVDLSFLNPSYFYFSLFTGLFFISAGEYKVATNFTSLEILQNRSF
;
A
#
# COMPACT_ATOMS: atom_id res chain seq x y z
N MET A 1 -17.78 -14.80 -20.45
CA MET A 1 -18.47 -13.89 -19.48
C MET A 1 -18.37 -14.29 -17.99
N ARG A 2 -18.67 -15.53 -17.57
CA ARG A 2 -18.66 -15.91 -16.13
C ARG A 2 -17.27 -15.84 -15.48
N LYS A 3 -16.19 -16.12 -16.22
CA LYS A 3 -14.79 -16.04 -15.75
C LYS A 3 -14.28 -14.60 -15.63
N MET A 4 -14.60 -13.74 -16.60
CA MET A 4 -14.30 -12.30 -16.55
C MET A 4 -14.92 -11.62 -15.32
N LYS A 5 -16.19 -11.91 -15.02
CA LYS A 5 -16.85 -11.43 -13.79
C LYS A 5 -16.13 -11.89 -12.52
N LYS A 6 -15.65 -13.14 -12.48
CA LYS A 6 -14.85 -13.65 -11.36
C LYS A 6 -13.50 -12.94 -11.24
N GLY A 7 -12.81 -12.68 -12.34
CA GLY A 7 -11.51 -11.97 -12.34
C GLY A 7 -11.63 -10.54 -11.82
N ILE A 8 -12.63 -9.79 -12.29
CA ILE A 8 -12.90 -8.43 -11.80
C ILE A 8 -13.22 -8.46 -10.30
N LEU A 9 -14.08 -9.37 -9.86
CA LEU A 9 -14.42 -9.53 -8.45
C LEU A 9 -13.18 -9.86 -7.61
N THR A 10 -12.28 -10.72 -8.10
CA THR A 10 -11.03 -11.05 -7.41
C THR A 10 -10.11 -9.83 -7.29
N ILE A 11 -9.97 -9.01 -8.33
CA ILE A 11 -9.16 -7.78 -8.27
C ILE A 11 -9.74 -6.82 -7.23
N VAL A 12 -11.05 -6.54 -7.31
CA VAL A 12 -11.73 -5.64 -6.36
C VAL A 12 -11.57 -6.14 -4.92
N LEU A 13 -11.85 -7.42 -4.65
CA LEU A 13 -11.72 -7.98 -3.31
C LEU A 13 -10.27 -7.95 -2.80
N SER A 14 -9.29 -8.30 -3.64
CA SER A 14 -7.88 -8.30 -3.24
C SER A 14 -7.41 -6.90 -2.89
N ASN A 15 -7.76 -5.91 -3.70
CA ASN A 15 -7.40 -4.52 -3.46
C ASN A 15 -8.06 -3.97 -2.19
N SER A 16 -9.36 -4.24 -1.98
CA SER A 16 -10.04 -3.82 -0.75
C SER A 16 -9.40 -4.45 0.48
N ILE A 17 -9.12 -5.76 0.46
CA ILE A 17 -8.46 -6.44 1.57
C ILE A 17 -7.08 -5.85 1.84
N LEU A 18 -6.26 -5.66 0.80
CA LEU A 18 -4.93 -5.08 0.95
C LEU A 18 -5.00 -3.65 1.50
N PHE A 19 -5.92 -2.83 1.01
CA PHE A 19 -6.12 -1.46 1.49
C PHE A 19 -6.46 -1.44 2.98
N PHE A 20 -7.47 -2.21 3.41
CA PHE A 20 -7.88 -2.28 4.82
C PHE A 20 -6.81 -2.88 5.74
N LEU A 21 -5.91 -3.73 5.23
CA LEU A 21 -4.77 -4.24 6.00
C LEU A 21 -3.61 -3.25 6.07
N LEU A 22 -3.37 -2.48 5.00
CA LEU A 22 -2.21 -1.58 4.92
C LEU A 22 -2.43 -0.27 5.66
N VAL A 23 -3.65 0.27 5.69
CA VAL A 23 -3.97 1.49 6.47
C VAL A 23 -3.57 1.36 7.95
N PRO A 24 -4.01 0.34 8.71
CA PRO A 24 -3.61 0.23 10.12
C PRO A 24 -2.11 -0.06 10.27
N LEU A 25 -1.49 -0.78 9.32
CA LEU A 25 -0.05 -1.05 9.35
C LEU A 25 0.77 0.22 9.09
N HIS A 26 0.28 1.10 8.22
CA HIS A 26 0.83 2.41 7.93
C HIS A 26 0.77 3.30 9.17
N GLU A 27 -0.38 3.43 9.82
CA GLU A 27 -0.48 4.18 11.09
C GLU A 27 0.37 3.59 12.21
N PHE A 28 0.38 2.26 12.31
CA PHE A 28 1.21 1.56 13.29
C PHE A 28 2.70 1.81 13.06
N SER A 29 3.14 1.97 11.81
CA SER A 29 4.53 2.26 11.49
C SER A 29 4.97 3.65 11.96
N HIS A 30 4.12 4.67 11.83
CA HIS A 30 4.36 5.99 12.44
C HIS A 30 4.51 5.88 13.95
N PHE A 31 3.63 5.11 14.60
CA PHE A 31 3.68 4.89 16.04
C PHE A 31 4.99 4.21 16.46
N VAL A 32 5.37 3.11 15.80
CA VAL A 32 6.60 2.37 16.12
C VAL A 32 7.84 3.24 15.96
N ILE A 33 7.93 4.01 14.87
CA ILE A 33 9.08 4.89 14.63
C ILE A 33 9.11 6.04 15.63
N ALA A 34 7.97 6.62 15.98
CA ALA A 34 7.89 7.62 17.03
C ALA A 34 8.38 7.09 18.38
N GLN A 35 8.01 5.85 18.74
CA GLN A 35 8.50 5.18 19.95
C GLN A 35 10.03 4.98 19.92
N PHE A 36 10.58 4.49 18.80
CA PHE A 36 12.02 4.33 18.65
C PHE A 36 12.81 5.65 18.75
N LEU A 37 12.21 6.76 18.34
CA LEU A 37 12.80 8.09 18.42
C LEU A 37 12.62 8.76 19.80
N GLY A 38 11.92 8.10 20.74
CA GLY A 38 11.61 8.63 22.06
C GLY A 38 10.56 9.76 22.05
N CYS A 39 9.72 9.83 21.01
CA CYS A 39 8.61 10.77 20.95
C CYS A 39 7.51 10.37 21.95
N LYS A 40 6.77 11.33 22.50
CA LYS A 40 5.60 11.03 23.33
C LYS A 40 4.40 10.78 22.42
N THR A 41 3.93 9.54 22.33
CA THR A 41 2.68 9.20 21.64
C THR A 41 1.53 9.34 22.62
N GLN A 42 0.56 10.21 22.33
CA GLN A 42 -0.61 10.36 23.19
C GLN A 42 -1.62 9.26 22.89
N GLU A 43 -2.14 9.17 21.66
CA GLU A 43 -3.19 8.21 21.28
C GLU A 43 -3.18 7.93 19.76
N ILE A 44 -3.59 6.73 19.34
CA ILE A 44 -3.95 6.41 17.95
C ILE A 44 -5.46 6.57 17.85
N LEU A 45 -5.94 7.61 17.17
CA LEU A 45 -7.36 7.86 16.99
C LEU A 45 -7.78 7.39 15.59
N LEU A 46 -8.65 6.38 15.55
CA LEU A 46 -9.42 6.05 14.35
C LEU A 46 -10.60 7.03 14.28
N ASP A 47 -10.38 8.17 13.64
CA ASP A 47 -11.44 9.13 13.39
C ASP A 47 -12.23 8.72 12.14
N PHE A 48 -13.29 7.95 12.37
CA PHE A 48 -14.22 7.53 11.31
C PHE A 48 -14.99 8.72 10.70
N LEU A 49 -15.08 9.88 11.38
CA LEU A 49 -15.72 11.09 10.87
C LEU A 49 -14.80 11.87 9.92
N ALA A 50 -13.51 11.95 10.24
CA ALA A 50 -12.50 12.53 9.35
C ALA A 50 -12.07 11.57 8.22
N SER A 51 -12.54 10.32 8.23
CA SER A 51 -12.09 9.25 7.32
C SER A 51 -10.57 9.08 7.32
N SER A 52 -9.92 9.44 8.43
CA SER A 52 -8.47 9.44 8.59
C SER A 52 -8.14 8.88 9.96
N ALA A 53 -7.44 7.75 9.98
CA ALA A 53 -6.74 7.35 11.20
C ALA A 53 -5.53 8.29 11.34
N HIS A 54 -5.28 8.78 12.55
CA HIS A 54 -4.09 9.58 12.82
C HIS A 54 -3.57 9.31 14.22
N ALA A 55 -2.25 9.14 14.33
CA ALA A 55 -1.57 9.08 15.61
C ALA A 55 -1.22 10.50 16.08
N LYS A 56 -1.64 10.89 17.29
CA LYS A 56 -1.17 12.13 17.91
C LYS A 56 0.22 11.91 18.50
N ILE A 57 1.22 12.38 17.77
CA ILE A 57 2.65 12.19 18.09
C ILE A 57 3.26 13.55 18.45
N LEU A 58 3.72 13.69 19.68
CA LEU A 58 4.49 14.85 20.15
C LEU A 58 5.98 14.55 19.98
N CYS A 59 6.62 15.17 18.99
CA CYS A 59 8.05 15.02 18.75
C CYS A 59 8.72 16.35 18.39
N SER A 60 10.05 16.41 18.53
CA SER A 60 10.83 17.55 18.03
C SER A 60 10.75 17.63 16.51
N GLN A 61 10.88 18.84 15.95
CA GLN A 61 10.83 19.04 14.49
C GLN A 61 11.87 18.22 13.73
N GLU A 62 13.06 18.02 14.29
CA GLU A 62 14.09 17.20 13.64
C GLU A 62 13.67 15.72 13.52
N LYS A 63 12.90 15.22 14.50
CA LYS A 63 12.50 13.81 14.57
C LYS A 63 11.19 13.53 13.85
N ILE A 64 10.30 14.51 13.71
CA ILE A 64 8.98 14.31 13.07
C ILE A 64 9.13 13.92 11.59
N HIS A 65 10.19 14.35 10.91
CA HIS A 65 10.47 13.96 9.53
C HIS A 65 10.66 12.45 9.39
N PHE A 66 11.36 11.81 10.33
CA PHE A 66 11.51 10.35 10.35
C PHE A 66 10.21 9.63 10.65
N VAL A 67 9.35 10.24 11.48
CA VAL A 67 8.01 9.71 11.73
C VAL A 67 7.22 9.68 10.43
N TYR A 68 7.18 10.77 9.64
CA TYR A 68 6.50 10.79 8.33
C TYR A 68 7.06 9.75 7.34
N LEU A 69 8.38 9.59 7.28
CA LEU A 69 9.00 8.52 6.49
C LEU A 69 8.58 7.12 6.93
N GLY A 70 8.15 6.99 8.19
CA GLY A 70 7.65 5.74 8.73
C GLY A 70 6.47 5.16 7.98
N GLY A 71 5.61 5.99 7.39
CA GLY A 71 4.47 5.54 6.60
C GLY A 71 4.84 4.64 5.43
N LEU A 72 6.08 4.71 4.94
CA LEU A 72 6.63 3.85 3.88
C LEU A 72 7.10 2.48 4.39
N PHE A 73 7.11 2.22 5.69
CA PHE A 73 7.56 0.95 6.25
C PHE A 73 6.82 -0.28 5.69
N PRO A 74 5.49 -0.24 5.42
CA PRO A 74 4.80 -1.33 4.73
C PRO A 74 5.37 -1.64 3.34
N ALA A 75 5.94 -0.65 2.64
CA ALA A 75 6.63 -0.88 1.37
C ALA A 75 7.91 -1.71 1.58
N ILE A 76 8.65 -1.45 2.66
CA ILE A 76 9.85 -2.22 3.04
C ILE A 76 9.46 -3.66 3.42
N LEU A 77 8.38 -3.83 4.17
CA LEU A 77 7.86 -5.15 4.54
C LEU A 77 7.36 -5.96 3.34
N SER A 78 7.21 -5.35 2.17
CA SER A 78 6.80 -6.05 0.96
C SER A 78 7.93 -6.82 0.28
N PHE A 79 9.20 -6.46 0.52
CA PHE A 79 10.37 -7.05 -0.16
C PHE A 79 10.47 -8.59 -0.05
N PRO A 80 10.17 -9.23 1.09
CA PRO A 80 10.14 -10.68 1.18
C PRO A 80 9.24 -11.35 0.12
N PHE A 81 8.15 -10.70 -0.30
CA PHE A 81 7.26 -11.25 -1.34
C PHE A 81 7.93 -11.34 -2.72
N LEU A 82 9.01 -10.59 -3.00
CA LEU A 82 9.77 -10.76 -4.24
C LEU A 82 10.37 -12.17 -4.37
N LEU A 83 10.68 -12.79 -3.24
CA LEU A 83 11.30 -14.11 -3.15
C LEU A 83 10.27 -15.25 -3.22
N SER A 84 8.99 -14.98 -2.95
CA SER A 84 7.90 -15.98 -2.92
C SER A 84 7.32 -16.34 -4.31
N GLY A 85 8.12 -16.21 -5.38
CA GLY A 85 7.74 -16.60 -6.73
C GLY A 85 6.72 -15.69 -7.42
N LYS A 86 5.97 -16.22 -8.40
CA LYS A 86 5.08 -15.42 -9.28
C LYS A 86 3.95 -14.73 -8.52
N THR A 87 3.35 -15.41 -7.54
CA THR A 87 2.26 -14.83 -6.72
C THR A 87 2.80 -13.78 -5.77
N GLY A 88 3.93 -14.06 -5.10
CA GLY A 88 4.60 -13.09 -4.24
C GLY A 88 4.95 -11.80 -4.97
N ARG A 89 5.53 -11.87 -6.17
CA ARG A 89 5.84 -10.67 -6.98
C ARG A 89 4.61 -9.80 -7.29
N LYS A 90 3.40 -10.37 -7.36
CA LYS A 90 2.16 -9.58 -7.55
C LYS A 90 1.79 -8.85 -6.27
N ILE A 91 1.85 -9.56 -5.14
CA ILE A 91 1.61 -8.99 -3.81
C ILE A 91 2.62 -7.88 -3.53
N PHE A 92 3.90 -8.08 -3.84
CA PHE A 92 4.94 -7.05 -3.73
C PHE A 92 4.55 -5.77 -4.47
N LEU A 93 4.15 -5.86 -5.74
CA LEU A 93 3.77 -4.70 -6.55
C LEU A 93 2.55 -3.98 -5.95
N LEU A 94 1.52 -4.73 -5.56
CA LEU A 94 0.31 -4.15 -4.97
C LEU A 94 0.61 -3.49 -3.61
N VAL A 95 1.30 -4.19 -2.71
CA VAL A 95 1.64 -3.68 -1.37
C VAL A 95 2.55 -2.47 -1.47
N THR A 96 3.60 -2.52 -2.29
CA THR A 96 4.48 -1.37 -2.54
C THR A 96 3.65 -0.20 -3.05
N GLY A 97 2.84 -0.43 -4.08
CA GLY A 97 2.02 0.61 -4.70
C GLY A 97 1.06 1.27 -3.71
N PHE A 98 0.29 0.49 -2.96
CA PHE A 98 -0.59 1.01 -1.91
C PHE A 98 0.17 1.76 -0.82
N SER A 99 1.35 1.27 -0.41
CA SER A 99 2.17 1.95 0.61
C SER A 99 2.62 3.34 0.14
N PHE A 100 3.02 3.49 -1.13
CA PHE A 100 3.35 4.79 -1.72
C PHE A 100 2.13 5.71 -1.85
N VAL A 101 0.95 5.17 -2.20
CA VAL A 101 -0.29 5.96 -2.25
C VAL A 101 -0.66 6.47 -0.85
N LEU A 102 -0.67 5.60 0.16
CA LEU A 102 -1.00 5.96 1.54
C LEU A 102 -0.02 7.00 2.09
N SER A 103 1.28 6.82 1.86
CA SER A 103 2.33 7.73 2.35
C SER A 103 2.45 9.03 1.54
N SER A 104 1.66 9.23 0.48
CA SER A 104 1.80 10.42 -0.36
C SER A 104 1.57 11.73 0.40
N VAL A 105 0.62 11.71 1.35
CA VAL A 105 0.33 12.85 2.23
C VAL A 105 1.49 13.07 3.22
N ASP A 106 2.02 12.02 3.84
CA ASP A 106 3.16 12.16 4.77
C ASP A 106 4.40 12.74 4.10
N LEU A 107 4.70 12.26 2.90
CA LEU A 107 5.85 12.73 2.14
C LEU A 107 5.68 14.19 1.69
N SER A 108 4.44 14.66 1.52
CA SER A 108 4.15 16.05 1.21
C SER A 108 4.59 17.02 2.33
N PHE A 109 4.60 16.57 3.59
CA PHE A 109 5.11 17.34 4.72
C PHE A 109 6.64 17.45 4.73
N LEU A 110 7.35 16.58 4.01
CA LEU A 110 8.81 16.69 3.81
C LEU A 110 9.13 17.61 2.64
N ASN A 111 8.43 17.42 1.52
CA ASN A 111 8.49 18.30 0.36
C ASN A 111 7.18 18.15 -0.44
N PRO A 112 6.47 19.26 -0.76
CA PRO A 112 5.23 19.20 -1.51
C PRO A 112 5.35 18.47 -2.86
N SER A 113 6.52 18.49 -3.52
CA SER A 113 6.73 17.76 -4.78
C SER A 113 6.65 16.24 -4.63
N TYR A 114 6.90 15.72 -3.42
CA TYR A 114 6.87 14.27 -3.17
C TYR A 114 5.45 13.70 -3.14
N PHE A 115 4.41 14.53 -2.95
CA PHE A 115 3.03 14.08 -3.04
C PHE A 115 2.74 13.41 -4.38
N TYR A 116 2.94 14.16 -5.48
CA TYR A 116 2.66 13.66 -6.82
C TYR A 116 3.61 12.53 -7.21
N PHE A 117 4.89 12.66 -6.86
CA PHE A 117 5.87 11.61 -7.13
C PHE A 117 5.44 10.29 -6.48
N SER A 118 5.16 10.29 -5.19
CA SER A 118 4.72 9.11 -4.44
C SER A 118 3.40 8.55 -4.97
N LEU A 119 2.42 9.43 -5.23
CA LEU A 119 1.11 9.03 -5.75
C LEU A 119 1.24 8.33 -7.11
N PHE A 120 1.97 8.93 -8.07
CA PHE A 120 2.12 8.36 -9.41
C PHE A 120 2.97 7.10 -9.41
N THR A 121 4.05 7.05 -8.61
CA THR A 121 4.82 5.82 -8.40
C THR A 121 3.92 4.72 -7.83
N GLY A 122 3.11 5.04 -6.82
CA GLY A 122 2.17 4.10 -6.22
C GLY A 122 1.15 3.55 -7.22
N LEU A 123 0.50 4.43 -7.99
CA LEU A 123 -0.46 4.05 -9.03
C LEU A 123 0.17 3.20 -10.13
N PHE A 124 1.41 3.48 -10.53
CA PHE A 124 2.16 2.66 -11.48
C PHE A 124 2.36 1.24 -10.96
N PHE A 125 2.80 1.09 -9.70
CA PHE A 125 2.99 -0.22 -9.06
C PHE A 125 1.68 -1.01 -8.92
N ILE A 126 0.60 -0.35 -8.48
CA ILE A 126 -0.74 -0.96 -8.40
C ILE A 126 -1.16 -1.45 -9.79
N SER A 127 -1.08 -0.59 -10.81
CA SER A 127 -1.46 -0.91 -12.18
C SER A 127 -0.64 -2.08 -12.75
N ALA A 128 0.67 -2.13 -12.48
CA ALA A 128 1.54 -3.24 -12.88
C ALA A 128 1.18 -4.55 -12.15
N GLY A 129 0.81 -4.48 -10.87
CA GLY A 129 0.34 -5.60 -10.08
C GLY A 129 -0.98 -6.15 -10.60
N GLU A 130 -1.97 -5.28 -10.79
CA GLU A 130 -3.28 -5.61 -11.32
C GLU A 130 -3.21 -6.19 -12.73
N TYR A 131 -2.40 -5.61 -13.62
CA TYR A 131 -2.17 -6.14 -14.95
C TYR A 131 -1.70 -7.60 -14.88
N LYS A 132 -0.73 -7.92 -14.01
CA LYS A 132 -0.25 -9.29 -13.80
C LYS A 132 -1.31 -10.22 -13.18
N VAL A 133 -2.23 -9.70 -12.37
CA VAL A 133 -3.37 -10.47 -11.86
C VAL A 133 -4.35 -10.75 -12.99
N ALA A 134 -4.72 -9.74 -13.78
CA ALA A 134 -5.65 -9.83 -14.89
C ALA A 134 -5.16 -10.80 -15.99
N THR A 135 -3.87 -10.76 -16.36
CA THR A 135 -3.30 -11.62 -17.40
C THR A 135 -3.41 -13.11 -17.08
N ASN A 136 -3.44 -13.48 -15.79
CA ASN A 136 -3.63 -14.88 -15.39
C ASN A 136 -5.04 -15.39 -15.74
N PHE A 137 -6.04 -14.53 -15.81
CA PHE A 137 -7.41 -14.90 -16.15
C PHE A 137 -7.63 -14.95 -17.66
N THR A 138 -6.95 -14.08 -18.43
CA THR A 138 -7.05 -14.04 -19.90
C THR A 138 -6.20 -15.09 -20.61
N SER A 139 -5.01 -15.45 -20.10
CA SER A 139 -4.20 -16.52 -20.72
C SER A 139 -4.87 -17.89 -20.66
N LEU A 140 -5.74 -18.12 -19.67
CA LEU A 140 -6.58 -19.31 -19.56
C LEU A 140 -7.72 -19.33 -20.61
N GLU A 141 -8.22 -18.18 -21.05
CA GLU A 141 -9.25 -18.10 -22.09
C GLU A 141 -8.67 -18.37 -23.49
N ILE A 142 -7.46 -17.88 -23.80
CA ILE A 142 -6.83 -18.12 -25.11
C ILE A 142 -6.46 -19.60 -25.28
N LEU A 143 -5.99 -20.28 -24.22
CA LEU A 143 -5.65 -21.70 -24.29
C LEU A 143 -6.88 -22.61 -24.35
N GLN A 144 -8.01 -22.25 -23.70
CA GLN A 144 -9.25 -23.00 -23.84
C GLN A 144 -9.97 -22.78 -25.18
N ASN A 145 -9.79 -21.62 -25.82
CA ASN A 145 -10.36 -21.37 -27.15
C ASN A 145 -9.54 -21.96 -28.30
N ARG A 146 -8.32 -22.49 -28.04
CA ARG A 146 -7.51 -23.21 -29.04
C ARG A 146 -7.65 -24.73 -28.97
N SER A 147 -8.43 -25.25 -28.02
CA SER A 147 -8.66 -26.70 -27.84
C SER A 147 -9.98 -27.19 -28.44
N PHE A 148 -10.43 -26.57 -29.53
CA PHE A 148 -11.55 -27.05 -30.35
C PHE A 148 -11.11 -27.13 -31.81
#